data_AF-A0A929EAE5-F1
#
_entry.id   AF-A0A929EAE5-F1
#
_cell.length_a   1.000
_cell.length_b   1.000
_cell.length_c   1.000
_cell.angle_alpha   90.00
_cell.angle_beta   90.00
_cell.angle_gamma   90.00
#
_symmetry.space_group_name_H-M   'P 1'
#
loop_
_entity.id
_entity.type
_entity.pdbx_description
1 polymer ?
#
loop_
_entity_poly.entity_id
_entity_poly.type
_entity_poly.pdbx_seq_one_letter_code
_entity_poly.pdbx_strand_id
1 'polypeptide(L)'
;MTSLSHQMAQFVINLKYEDIPAEAVKEAKRFLLDSIGCALAAVKNEDMLAMYRFTEKLGGTPEATIIGTGEITNAPNAALMNCLLTRALDYNDIYWEQDPSHPSDIIGAALAAAEANGKNGREALVAIVLAYELEMRWCHAAD
;
A
#
# COMPACT_ATOMS: atom_id res chain seq x y z
N MET A 1 -26.34 16.93 -9.78
CA MET A 1 -26.01 15.87 -8.81
C MET A 1 -24.58 15.46 -9.10
N THR A 2 -23.64 15.55 -8.15
CA THR A 2 -22.24 15.13 -8.35
C THR A 2 -22.17 13.60 -8.37
N SER A 3 -21.41 13.02 -9.30
CA SER A 3 -21.23 11.56 -9.36
C SER A 3 -20.47 11.05 -8.13
N LEU A 4 -20.65 9.77 -7.78
CA LEU A 4 -19.93 9.15 -6.66
C LEU A 4 -18.41 9.25 -6.84
N SER A 5 -17.90 8.98 -8.04
CA SER A 5 -16.47 9.12 -8.35
C SER A 5 -15.97 10.55 -8.15
N HIS A 6 -16.79 11.57 -8.43
CA HIS A 6 -16.44 12.96 -8.15
C HIS A 6 -16.35 13.24 -6.64
N GLN A 7 -17.28 12.69 -5.85
CA GLN A 7 -17.25 12.84 -4.38
C GLN A 7 -16.02 12.17 -3.77
N MET A 8 -15.69 10.95 -4.22
CA MET A 8 -14.48 10.24 -3.79
C MET A 8 -13.20 11.00 -4.17
N ALA A 9 -13.11 11.49 -5.40
CA ALA A 9 -11.97 12.30 -5.84
C ALA A 9 -11.82 13.58 -5.01
N GLN A 10 -12.93 14.27 -4.70
CA GLN A 10 -12.92 15.45 -3.83
C GLN A 10 -12.46 15.12 -2.42
N PHE A 11 -12.88 13.97 -1.86
CA PHE A 11 -12.38 13.53 -0.55
C PHE A 11 -10.86 13.29 -0.59
N VAL A 12 -10.37 12.54 -1.57
CA VAL A 12 -8.95 12.19 -1.75
C VAL A 12 -8.05 13.43 -1.85
N ILE A 13 -8.42 14.41 -2.68
CA ILE A 13 -7.55 15.57 -2.91
C ILE A 13 -7.55 16.58 -1.75
N ASN A 14 -8.55 16.53 -0.86
CA ASN A 14 -8.72 17.50 0.21
C ASN A 14 -8.31 16.98 1.59
N LEU A 15 -8.22 15.66 1.79
CA LEU A 15 -7.85 15.09 3.08
C LEU A 15 -6.40 15.43 3.45
N LYS A 16 -6.21 16.00 4.64
CA LYS A 16 -4.88 16.27 5.22
C LYS A 16 -4.65 15.38 6.42
N TYR A 17 -3.39 15.22 6.80
CA TYR A 17 -3.01 14.44 7.97
C TYR A 17 -3.73 14.92 9.26
N GLU A 18 -3.92 16.23 9.40
CA GLU A 18 -4.58 16.84 10.56
C GLU A 18 -6.09 16.55 10.64
N ASP A 19 -6.70 16.15 9.53
CA ASP A 19 -8.12 15.80 9.47
C ASP A 19 -8.36 14.34 9.91
N ILE A 20 -7.29 13.53 10.02
CA ILE A 20 -7.39 12.10 10.35
C ILE A 20 -7.55 11.93 11.86
N PRO A 21 -8.59 11.21 12.35
CA PRO A 21 -8.74 10.90 13.76
C PRO A 21 -7.50 10.22 14.34
N ALA A 22 -7.12 10.57 15.57
CA ALA A 22 -5.91 10.05 16.22
C ALA A 22 -5.88 8.50 16.28
N GLU A 23 -7.02 7.86 16.52
CA GLU A 23 -7.13 6.40 16.52
C GLU A 23 -6.91 5.81 15.11
N ALA A 24 -7.42 6.45 14.05
CA ALA A 24 -7.17 6.00 12.68
C ALA A 24 -5.69 6.13 12.29
N VAL A 25 -5.02 7.22 12.70
CA VAL A 25 -3.56 7.36 12.53
C VAL A 25 -2.80 6.24 13.25
N LYS A 26 -3.23 5.89 14.47
CA LYS A 26 -2.62 4.83 15.27
C LYS A 26 -2.78 3.46 14.62
N GLU A 27 -3.98 3.11 14.14
CA GLU A 27 -4.20 1.84 13.45
C GLU A 27 -3.49 1.80 12.09
N ALA A 28 -3.46 2.89 11.32
CA ALA A 28 -2.70 2.95 10.07
C ALA A 28 -1.19 2.68 10.28
N LYS A 29 -0.61 3.19 11.37
CA LYS A 29 0.77 2.85 11.76
C LYS A 29 0.93 1.39 12.16
N ARG A 30 -0.07 0.80 12.80
CA ARG A 30 -0.07 -0.61 13.20
C ARG A 30 -0.16 -1.52 11.98
N PHE A 31 -1.04 -1.23 11.03
CA PHE A 31 -1.13 -1.95 9.76
C PHE A 31 0.18 -1.82 8.97
N LEU A 32 0.74 -0.62 8.86
CA LEU A 32 2.05 -0.44 8.24
C LEU A 32 3.13 -1.30 8.91
N LEU A 33 3.19 -1.34 10.24
CA LEU A 33 4.16 -2.17 10.96
C LEU A 33 3.96 -3.66 10.67
N ASP A 34 2.72 -4.13 10.69
CA ASP A 34 2.34 -5.52 10.40
C ASP A 34 2.73 -5.92 8.97
N SER A 35 2.41 -5.08 7.98
CA SER A 35 2.72 -5.32 6.58
C SER A 35 4.22 -5.37 6.30
N ILE A 36 5.02 -4.51 6.95
CA ILE A 36 6.48 -4.58 6.87
C ILE A 36 6.98 -5.91 7.47
N GLY A 37 6.37 -6.38 8.57
CA GLY A 37 6.66 -7.69 9.14
C GLY A 37 6.40 -8.84 8.16
N CYS A 38 5.23 -8.85 7.52
CA CYS A 38 4.87 -9.83 6.49
C CYS A 38 5.85 -9.79 5.31
N ALA A 39 6.12 -8.60 4.78
CA ALA A 39 7.03 -8.41 3.66
C ALA A 39 8.44 -8.94 3.97
N LEU A 40 9.00 -8.61 5.14
CA LEU A 40 10.33 -9.08 5.55
C LEU A 40 10.40 -10.60 5.70
N ALA A 41 9.32 -11.24 6.16
CA ALA A 41 9.25 -12.70 6.27
C ALA A 41 9.22 -13.39 4.89
N ALA A 42 8.73 -12.69 3.85
CA ALA A 42 8.58 -13.23 2.50
C ALA A 42 9.81 -13.05 1.59
N VAL A 43 10.77 -12.18 1.93
CA VAL A 43 11.90 -11.77 1.04
C VAL A 43 12.64 -12.94 0.39
N LYS A 44 12.73 -14.09 1.07
CA LYS A 44 13.48 -15.27 0.60
C LYS A 44 12.61 -16.38 0.03
N ASN A 45 11.31 -16.18 -0.10
CA ASN A 45 10.42 -17.19 -0.67
C ASN A 45 10.72 -17.39 -2.17
N GLU A 46 10.54 -18.61 -2.66
CA GLU A 46 10.93 -18.98 -4.03
C GLU A 46 10.17 -18.20 -5.11
N ASP A 47 8.90 -17.88 -4.84
CA ASP A 47 8.04 -17.03 -5.67
C ASP A 47 8.54 -15.58 -5.70
N MET A 48 8.94 -15.02 -4.56
CA MET A 48 9.54 -13.67 -4.50
C MET A 48 10.87 -13.63 -5.24
N LEU A 49 11.72 -14.66 -5.09
CA LEU A 49 12.95 -14.82 -5.88
C LEU A 49 12.69 -14.85 -7.39
N ALA A 50 11.59 -15.46 -7.84
CA ALA A 50 11.20 -15.42 -9.25
C ALA A 50 10.75 -14.02 -9.68
N MET A 51 10.02 -13.31 -8.82
CA MET A 51 9.57 -11.95 -9.08
C MET A 51 10.70 -10.93 -9.11
N TYR A 52 11.72 -11.03 -8.23
CA TYR A 52 12.92 -10.20 -8.31
C TYR A 52 13.63 -10.32 -9.67
N ARG A 53 13.80 -11.56 -10.18
CA ARG A 53 14.38 -11.80 -11.52
C ARG A 53 13.52 -11.21 -12.64
N PHE A 54 12.20 -11.17 -12.46
CA PHE A 54 11.29 -10.56 -13.41
C PHE A 54 11.43 -9.03 -13.39
N THR A 55 11.39 -8.41 -12.22
CA THR A 55 11.51 -6.95 -12.09
C THR A 55 12.89 -6.42 -12.46
N GLU A 56 13.96 -7.18 -12.19
CA GLU A 56 15.31 -6.87 -12.66
C GLU A 56 15.37 -6.75 -14.19
N LYS A 57 14.71 -7.67 -14.91
CA LYS A 57 14.64 -7.64 -16.39
C LYS A 57 13.83 -6.46 -16.93
N LEU A 58 12.83 -5.99 -16.19
CA LEU A 58 12.09 -4.78 -16.56
C LEU A 58 12.97 -3.52 -16.42
N GLY A 59 13.97 -3.57 -15.55
CA GLY A 59 14.79 -2.41 -15.19
C GLY A 59 13.95 -1.32 -14.50
N GLY A 60 14.38 -0.06 -14.64
CA GLY A 60 13.68 1.09 -14.09
C GLY A 60 14.64 2.18 -13.63
N THR A 61 14.18 3.43 -13.67
CA THR A 61 14.86 4.56 -13.04
C THR A 61 14.80 4.43 -11.52
N PRO A 62 15.88 4.66 -10.77
CA PRO A 62 15.87 4.51 -9.32
C PRO A 62 15.01 5.59 -8.66
N GLU A 63 13.82 5.20 -8.19
CA GLU A 63 12.81 6.09 -7.60
C GLU A 63 12.31 5.58 -6.24
N ALA A 64 12.17 4.27 -6.07
CA ALA A 64 11.66 3.65 -4.85
C ALA A 64 12.33 2.32 -4.54
N THR A 65 12.37 1.99 -3.25
CA THR A 65 13.08 0.85 -2.68
C THR A 65 12.16 -0.36 -2.54
N ILE A 66 12.68 -1.55 -2.82
CA ILE A 66 12.01 -2.82 -2.52
C ILE A 66 12.29 -3.21 -1.06
N ILE A 67 11.24 -3.48 -0.30
CA ILE A 67 11.30 -3.78 1.14
C ILE A 67 12.22 -4.98 1.39
N GLY A 68 13.18 -4.80 2.29
CA GLY A 68 14.05 -5.87 2.78
C GLY A 68 15.22 -6.25 1.87
N THR A 69 15.36 -5.66 0.68
CA THR A 69 16.47 -5.97 -0.25
C THR A 69 17.48 -4.83 -0.41
N GLY A 70 17.05 -3.58 -0.24
CA GLY A 70 17.87 -2.40 -0.53
C GLY A 70 18.03 -2.11 -2.02
N GLU A 71 17.37 -2.88 -2.89
CA GLU A 71 17.30 -2.63 -4.32
C GLU A 71 16.36 -1.44 -4.60
N ILE A 72 16.76 -0.58 -5.54
CA ILE A 72 15.99 0.60 -5.95
C ILE A 72 15.65 0.48 -7.43
N THR A 73 14.39 0.67 -7.78
CA THR A 73 13.87 0.63 -9.15
C THR A 73 12.82 1.73 -9.34
N ASN A 74 12.09 1.72 -10.46
CA ASN A 74 11.03 2.70 -10.69
C ASN A 74 9.84 2.47 -9.75
N ALA A 75 9.04 3.51 -9.51
CA ALA A 75 7.95 3.44 -8.54
C ALA A 75 6.93 2.30 -8.82
N PRO A 76 6.53 2.01 -10.08
CA PRO A 76 5.62 0.91 -10.36
C PRO A 76 6.18 -0.49 -10.03
N ASN A 77 7.46 -0.74 -10.34
CA ASN A 77 8.09 -2.03 -10.04
C ASN A 77 8.30 -2.21 -8.54
N ALA A 78 8.72 -1.15 -7.83
CA ALA A 78 8.85 -1.19 -6.38
C ALA A 78 7.48 -1.41 -5.71
N ALA A 79 6.42 -0.72 -6.17
CA ALA A 79 5.06 -0.93 -5.71
C ALA A 79 4.63 -2.40 -5.89
N LEU A 80 4.78 -2.95 -7.10
CA LEU A 80 4.45 -4.35 -7.40
C LEU A 80 5.15 -5.32 -6.43
N MET A 81 6.46 -5.19 -6.26
CA MET A 81 7.22 -6.07 -5.37
C MET A 81 6.81 -5.92 -3.92
N ASN A 82 6.61 -4.69 -3.44
CA ASN A 82 6.26 -4.42 -2.04
C ASN A 82 4.86 -4.95 -1.69
N CYS A 83 3.90 -4.85 -2.62
CA CYS A 83 2.57 -5.44 -2.48
C CYS A 83 2.64 -6.96 -2.46
N LEU A 84 3.39 -7.57 -3.39
CA LEU A 84 3.58 -9.03 -3.44
C LEU A 84 4.24 -9.59 -2.18
N LEU A 85 5.29 -8.92 -1.68
CA LEU A 85 5.96 -9.31 -0.43
C LEU A 85 5.00 -9.31 0.76
N THR A 86 4.17 -8.26 0.87
CA THR A 86 3.18 -8.15 1.95
C THR A 86 2.19 -9.31 1.91
N ARG A 87 1.75 -9.69 0.70
CA ARG A 87 0.73 -10.73 0.48
C ARG A 87 1.28 -12.16 0.51
N ALA A 88 2.56 -12.38 0.23
CA ALA A 88 3.11 -13.70 -0.12
C ALA A 88 2.83 -14.82 0.91
N LEU A 89 2.68 -14.47 2.19
CA LEU A 89 2.43 -15.44 3.27
C LEU A 89 0.97 -15.56 3.69
N ASP A 90 0.09 -14.69 3.18
CA ASP A 90 -1.31 -14.57 3.59
C ASP A 90 -1.46 -14.38 5.12
N TYR A 91 -0.52 -13.65 5.73
CA TYR A 91 -0.46 -13.32 7.16
C TYR A 91 -0.93 -11.90 7.47
N ASN A 92 -1.16 -11.10 6.43
CA ASN A 92 -1.52 -9.70 6.53
C ASN A 92 -3.00 -9.52 6.91
N ASP A 93 -3.38 -8.28 7.25
CA ASP A 93 -4.71 -7.94 7.75
C ASP A 93 -5.86 -8.40 6.85
N ILE A 94 -7.05 -8.59 7.42
CA ILE A 94 -8.26 -8.91 6.67
C ILE A 94 -9.40 -8.01 7.12
N TYR A 95 -10.15 -7.48 6.17
CA TYR A 95 -11.38 -6.75 6.39
C TYR A 95 -12.56 -7.61 5.93
N TRP A 96 -13.37 -8.05 6.89
CA TRP A 96 -14.40 -9.06 6.67
C TRP A 96 -15.80 -8.43 6.61
N GLU A 97 -16.20 -7.99 5.41
CA GLU A 97 -17.53 -7.44 5.12
C GLU A 97 -18.19 -8.20 3.94
N GLN A 98 -19.12 -7.58 3.20
CA GLN A 98 -19.87 -8.22 2.11
C GLN A 98 -18.95 -8.84 1.06
N ASP A 99 -17.95 -8.08 0.59
CA ASP A 99 -16.83 -8.59 -0.19
C ASP A 99 -15.53 -8.47 0.62
N PRO A 100 -15.00 -9.56 1.19
CA PRO A 100 -13.80 -9.52 2.02
C PRO A 100 -12.56 -9.06 1.25
N SER A 101 -11.69 -8.32 1.92
CA SER A 101 -10.43 -7.83 1.33
C SER A 101 -9.27 -7.87 2.32
N HIS A 102 -8.04 -7.63 1.84
CA HIS A 102 -6.88 -7.40 2.70
C HIS A 102 -6.26 -6.04 2.37
N PRO A 103 -6.67 -4.97 3.06
CA PRO A 103 -6.31 -3.62 2.64
C PRO A 103 -4.83 -3.27 2.69
N SER A 104 -4.06 -4.02 3.49
CA SER A 104 -2.59 -3.89 3.53
C SER A 104 -1.91 -4.17 2.20
N ASP A 105 -2.56 -4.85 1.26
CA ASP A 105 -2.03 -5.07 -0.10
C ASP A 105 -1.65 -3.76 -0.79
N ILE A 106 -2.29 -2.65 -0.43
CA ILE A 106 -2.11 -1.35 -1.09
C ILE A 106 -0.94 -0.55 -0.46
N ILE A 107 -0.44 -0.94 0.72
CA ILE A 107 0.61 -0.20 1.44
C ILE A 107 1.90 -0.12 0.64
N GLY A 108 2.28 -1.19 -0.08
CA GLY A 108 3.47 -1.19 -0.93
C GLY A 108 3.45 -0.09 -1.99
N ALA A 109 2.28 0.17 -2.59
CA ALA A 109 2.09 1.22 -3.57
C ALA A 109 2.15 2.62 -2.95
N ALA A 110 1.54 2.81 -1.78
CA ALA A 110 1.60 4.08 -1.05
C ALA A 110 3.04 4.46 -0.68
N LEU A 111 3.84 3.48 -0.20
CA LEU A 111 5.25 3.69 0.15
C LEU A 111 6.09 4.03 -1.08
N ALA A 112 5.95 3.27 -2.17
CA ALA A 112 6.70 3.51 -3.40
C ALA A 112 6.40 4.89 -4.00
N ALA A 113 5.11 5.29 -4.03
CA ALA A 113 4.72 6.61 -4.50
C ALA A 113 5.24 7.73 -3.60
N ALA A 114 5.22 7.54 -2.27
CA ALA A 114 5.75 8.52 -1.33
C ALA A 114 7.26 8.72 -1.49
N GLU A 115 8.04 7.64 -1.56
CA GLU A 115 9.50 7.69 -1.73
C GLU A 115 9.89 8.33 -3.06
N ALA A 116 9.28 7.90 -4.17
CA ALA A 116 9.54 8.43 -5.50
C ALA A 116 9.27 9.94 -5.62
N ASN A 117 8.40 10.49 -4.77
CA ASN A 117 8.06 11.91 -4.74
C ASN A 117 8.69 12.67 -3.56
N GLY A 118 9.64 12.06 -2.84
CA GLY A 118 10.34 12.69 -1.70
C GLY A 118 9.39 13.10 -0.57
N LYS A 119 8.30 12.37 -0.36
CA LYS A 119 7.28 12.64 0.65
C LYS A 119 7.68 12.09 2.00
N ASN A 120 7.16 12.70 3.06
CA ASN A 120 7.44 12.28 4.44
C ASN A 120 6.43 11.23 4.93
N GLY A 121 6.65 10.70 6.14
CA GLY A 121 5.78 9.67 6.72
C GLY A 121 4.34 10.12 6.99
N ARG A 122 4.05 11.42 7.17
CA ARG A 122 2.67 11.90 7.31
C ARG A 122 1.91 11.78 6.00
N GLU A 123 2.54 12.19 4.90
CA GLU A 123 1.98 12.07 3.56
C GLU A 123 1.77 10.59 3.18
N ALA A 124 2.73 9.71 3.53
CA ALA A 124 2.56 8.28 3.34
C ALA A 124 1.37 7.72 4.16
N LEU A 125 1.20 8.16 5.41
CA LEU A 125 0.05 7.76 6.23
C LEU A 125 -1.29 8.27 5.67
N VAL A 126 -1.33 9.48 5.11
CA VAL A 126 -2.53 9.98 4.41
C VAL A 126 -2.87 9.06 3.24
N ALA A 127 -1.89 8.67 2.42
CA ALA A 127 -2.11 7.76 1.30
C ALA A 127 -2.59 6.38 1.75
N ILE A 128 -2.03 5.81 2.83
CA ILE A 128 -2.48 4.53 3.40
C ILE A 128 -3.92 4.63 3.90
N VAL A 129 -4.27 5.68 4.66
CA VAL A 129 -5.63 5.88 5.16
C VAL A 129 -6.63 6.05 4.02
N LEU A 130 -6.28 6.81 2.99
CA LEU A 130 -7.12 6.97 1.80
C LEU A 130 -7.35 5.64 1.08
N ALA A 131 -6.31 4.82 0.92
CA ALA A 131 -6.43 3.50 0.30
C ALA A 131 -7.41 2.61 1.07
N TYR A 132 -7.23 2.50 2.39
CA TYR A 132 -8.12 1.72 3.27
C TYR A 132 -9.56 2.22 3.20
N GLU A 133 -9.77 3.53 3.32
CA GLU A 133 -11.11 4.13 3.31
C GLU A 133 -11.86 3.86 2.00
N LEU A 134 -11.18 3.95 0.85
CA LEU A 134 -11.81 3.70 -0.44
C LEU A 134 -12.12 2.21 -0.66
N GLU A 135 -11.18 1.33 -0.35
CA GLU A 135 -11.36 -0.12 -0.50
C GLU A 135 -12.46 -0.64 0.42
N MET A 136 -12.45 -0.26 1.70
CA MET A 136 -13.49 -0.68 2.64
C MET A 136 -14.87 -0.20 2.19
N ARG A 137 -14.98 1.03 1.66
CA ARG A 137 -16.25 1.52 1.07
C ARG A 137 -16.71 0.69 -0.13
N TRP A 138 -15.78 0.15 -0.93
CA TRP A 138 -16.13 -0.76 -2.02
C TRP A 138 -16.58 -2.12 -1.51
N CYS A 139 -15.94 -2.66 -0.47
CA CYS A 139 -16.39 -3.88 0.20
C CYS A 139 -17.85 -3.76 0.66
N HIS A 140 -18.22 -2.62 1.25
CA HIS A 140 -19.61 -2.33 1.67
C HIS A 140 -20.61 -2.18 0.52
N ALA A 141 -20.13 -1.83 -0.67
CA ALA A 141 -20.97 -1.57 -1.85
C ALA A 141 -21.15 -2.80 -2.74
N ALA A 142 -20.50 -3.91 -2.43
CA ALA A 142 -20.69 -5.17 -3.12
C ALA A 142 -22.05 -5.79 -2.73
N ASP A 143 -22.92 -5.98 -3.72
CA ASP A 143 -24.21 -6.65 -3.61
C ASP A 143 -24.11 -8.17 -3.85
#